data_AF-H0URB5-F1
#
_entry.id   AF-H0URB5-F1
#
_cell.length_a   1.000
_cell.length_b   1.000
_cell.length_c   1.000
_cell.angle_alpha   90.00
_cell.angle_beta   90.00
_cell.angle_gamma   90.00
#
_symmetry.space_group_name_H-M   'P 1'
#
loop_
_entity.id
_entity.type
_entity.pdbx_description
1 polymer ?
#
loop_
_entity_poly.entity_id
_entity_poly.type
_entity_poly.pdbx_seq_one_letter_code
_entity_poly.pdbx_strand_id
1 'polypeptide(L)'
;MLSGTLRSTLIRAYALLAVLFSLIPTLAIPSKSRAEETEALLFCITVPLVEGKDVSVNLPNGSTKTVGKVVALPDKTRWPSYTATKWGKPGTVAASAVNAIHLLIGIDKGRGRTMSITPLKTIAPAAGPGASIVIDSPAGEGMFGAWAPAVGNPVMVRGEDGTEAPLSESRIPKPGDSLVIKVTKDSVPYLVEIENRPGGRVMAYYSSYRTEVIGRVLRPVEGVGRFEGTLFQDVGRIRANHPGVIDISTSPNGEIGGFQIIPWEHSRSPEMLNLWNMTQWMVIAPEDGRSPMGGTPPLFLGGLVPGPASSESLWDLWSTYGRRPLVLCRIQGGPWQKLPVAVGKDDHALKGLTHLRIYFPTYDEPLKSDTSQSQGD
;
A
#
# COMPACT_ATOMS: atom_id res chain seq x y z
N MET A 1 -4.56 63.91 -49.26
CA MET A 1 -4.15 64.43 -47.94
C MET A 1 -5.36 64.37 -47.02
N LEU A 2 -5.48 63.32 -46.21
CA LEU A 2 -6.44 63.23 -45.12
C LEU A 2 -5.73 63.65 -43.84
N SER A 3 -6.37 64.56 -43.11
CA SER A 3 -5.82 65.41 -42.06
C SER A 3 -5.27 64.63 -40.86
N GLY A 4 -4.17 65.15 -40.29
CA GLY A 4 -3.49 64.61 -39.10
C GLY A 4 -4.35 64.55 -37.84
N THR A 5 -5.60 65.04 -37.88
CA THR A 5 -6.56 64.98 -36.78
C THR A 5 -7.30 63.64 -36.66
N LEU A 6 -7.43 62.84 -37.74
CA LEU A 6 -8.07 61.51 -37.64
C LEU A 6 -7.11 60.41 -37.11
N ARG A 7 -5.79 60.60 -37.27
CA ARG A 7 -4.80 59.64 -36.75
C ARG A 7 -4.62 59.74 -35.24
N SER A 8 -4.81 60.92 -34.63
CA SER A 8 -4.62 61.11 -33.18
C SER A 8 -5.77 60.58 -32.33
N THR A 9 -7.00 60.56 -32.85
CA THR A 9 -8.18 59.99 -32.19
C THR A 9 -8.18 58.46 -32.20
N LEU A 10 -7.73 57.83 -33.30
CA LEU A 10 -7.57 56.37 -33.37
C LEU A 10 -6.45 55.87 -32.44
N ILE A 11 -5.31 56.56 -32.39
CA ILE A 11 -4.20 56.16 -31.49
C ILE A 11 -4.58 56.31 -30.01
N ARG A 12 -5.38 57.33 -29.65
CA ARG A 12 -5.90 57.49 -28.28
C ARG A 12 -6.97 56.44 -27.92
N ALA A 13 -7.78 56.00 -28.88
CA ALA A 13 -8.76 54.93 -28.67
C ALA A 13 -8.09 53.56 -28.43
N TYR A 14 -7.01 53.25 -29.17
CA TYR A 14 -6.23 52.02 -28.94
C TYR A 14 -5.40 52.07 -27.64
N ALA A 15 -4.89 53.24 -27.25
CA ALA A 15 -4.19 53.40 -25.97
C ALA A 15 -5.12 53.24 -24.76
N LEU A 16 -6.38 53.71 -24.84
CA LEU A 16 -7.37 53.47 -23.77
C LEU A 16 -7.82 52.00 -23.71
N LEU A 17 -7.95 51.31 -24.85
CA LEU A 17 -8.29 49.88 -24.86
C LEU A 17 -7.14 49.01 -24.28
N ALA A 18 -5.88 49.39 -24.54
CA ALA A 18 -4.71 48.69 -23.99
C ALA A 18 -4.53 48.95 -22.47
N VAL A 19 -4.97 50.10 -21.96
CA VAL A 19 -4.97 50.39 -20.52
C VAL A 19 -6.16 49.71 -19.80
N LEU A 20 -7.31 49.54 -20.46
CA LEU A 20 -8.42 48.76 -19.92
C LEU A 20 -8.17 47.24 -19.90
N PHE A 21 -7.34 46.70 -20.80
CA PHE A 21 -6.89 45.30 -20.75
C PHE A 21 -5.71 45.03 -19.79
N SER A 22 -5.02 46.07 -19.32
CA SER A 22 -3.92 45.93 -18.34
C SER A 22 -4.33 46.21 -16.89
N LEU A 23 -5.61 46.51 -16.66
CA LEU A 23 -6.19 46.78 -15.33
C LEU A 23 -7.29 45.78 -14.93
N ILE A 24 -7.29 44.57 -15.50
CA ILE A 24 -7.95 43.42 -14.87
C ILE A 24 -6.92 42.82 -13.92
N PRO A 25 -6.92 43.14 -12.61
CA PRO A 25 -6.27 42.24 -11.67
C PRO A 25 -7.02 40.93 -11.80
N THR A 26 -6.33 39.92 -12.35
CA THR A 26 -6.70 38.53 -12.13
C THR A 26 -6.72 38.32 -10.62
N LEU A 27 -7.88 38.56 -9.99
CA LEU A 27 -8.31 37.85 -8.80
C LEU A 27 -8.55 36.38 -9.19
N ALA A 28 -7.50 35.75 -9.71
CA ALA A 28 -7.32 34.33 -9.57
C ALA A 28 -6.86 34.16 -8.11
N ILE A 29 -7.83 34.18 -7.20
CA ILE A 29 -7.64 33.51 -5.92
C ILE A 29 -7.24 32.10 -6.32
N PRO A 30 -6.02 31.60 -6.00
CA PRO A 30 -5.74 30.19 -6.15
C PRO A 30 -6.70 29.51 -5.20
N SER A 31 -7.82 29.01 -5.73
CA SER A 31 -8.63 28.05 -5.03
C SER A 31 -7.72 26.86 -4.79
N LYS A 32 -7.14 26.80 -3.59
CA LYS A 32 -6.79 25.54 -2.96
C LYS A 32 -8.10 24.81 -2.65
N SER A 33 -8.90 24.50 -3.66
CA SER A 33 -9.77 23.34 -3.62
C SER A 33 -8.94 22.16 -4.12
N ARG A 34 -7.86 21.85 -3.37
CA ARG A 34 -7.60 20.44 -3.16
C ARG A 34 -8.78 20.02 -2.31
N ALA A 35 -9.87 19.61 -2.95
CA ALA A 35 -10.79 18.72 -2.30
C ALA A 35 -9.87 17.63 -1.73
N GLU A 36 -9.78 17.57 -0.40
CA GLU A 36 -9.48 16.29 0.21
C GLU A 36 -10.54 15.38 -0.37
N GLU A 37 -10.20 14.62 -1.42
CA GLU A 37 -10.90 13.39 -1.73
C GLU A 37 -10.90 12.67 -0.39
N THR A 38 -12.03 12.76 0.30
CA THR A 38 -12.18 12.17 1.61
C THR A 38 -12.11 10.68 1.31
N GLU A 39 -10.95 10.08 1.58
CA GLU A 39 -10.71 8.69 1.18
C GLU A 39 -11.86 7.86 1.71
N ALA A 40 -12.62 7.23 0.81
CA ALA A 40 -13.87 6.61 1.18
C ALA A 40 -13.59 5.47 2.17
N LEU A 41 -14.16 5.55 3.37
CA LEU A 41 -14.00 4.50 4.38
C LEU A 41 -14.64 3.21 3.87
N LEU A 42 -13.85 2.16 3.77
CA LEU A 42 -14.32 0.84 3.36
C LEU A 42 -14.80 0.04 4.56
N PHE A 43 -14.00 0.02 5.63
CA PHE A 43 -14.34 -0.63 6.89
C PHE A 43 -13.39 -0.22 8.01
N CYS A 44 -13.77 -0.50 9.25
CA CYS A 44 -12.94 -0.32 10.44
C CYS A 44 -12.66 -1.66 11.10
N ILE A 45 -11.39 -1.99 11.32
CA ILE A 45 -10.98 -3.15 12.14
C ILE A 45 -10.84 -2.67 13.59
N THR A 46 -11.56 -3.28 14.52
CA THR A 46 -11.47 -3.01 15.95
C THR A 46 -10.80 -4.17 16.65
N VAL A 47 -9.69 -3.90 17.32
CA VAL A 47 -8.88 -4.87 18.07
C VAL A 47 -8.89 -4.45 19.54
N PRO A 48 -9.72 -5.06 20.40
CA PRO A 48 -9.77 -4.72 21.82
C PRO A 48 -8.51 -5.19 22.54
N LEU A 49 -7.93 -4.37 23.42
CA LEU A 49 -6.82 -4.78 24.28
C LEU A 49 -7.34 -5.49 25.54
N VAL A 50 -8.10 -6.56 25.31
CA VAL A 50 -8.67 -7.42 26.34
C VAL A 50 -8.68 -8.85 25.83
N GLU A 51 -8.04 -9.76 26.55
CA GLU A 51 -8.01 -11.18 26.20
C GLU A 51 -9.43 -11.78 26.17
N GLY A 52 -9.66 -12.70 25.23
CA GLY A 52 -10.94 -13.35 24.97
C GLY A 52 -11.96 -12.50 24.20
N LYS A 53 -11.70 -11.21 23.95
CA LYS A 53 -12.62 -10.35 23.19
C LYS A 53 -12.44 -10.48 21.69
N ASP A 54 -13.56 -10.30 20.98
CA ASP A 54 -13.64 -10.39 19.53
C ASP A 54 -12.91 -9.24 18.85
N VAL A 55 -12.13 -9.61 17.84
CA VAL A 55 -11.61 -8.69 16.84
C VAL A 55 -12.63 -8.63 15.72
N SER A 56 -13.11 -7.42 15.43
CA SER A 56 -14.27 -7.23 14.58
C SER A 56 -14.01 -6.25 13.46
N VAL A 57 -14.56 -6.52 12.29
CA VAL A 57 -14.65 -5.59 11.19
C VAL A 57 -16.04 -4.98 11.16
N ASN A 58 -16.09 -3.64 11.17
CA ASN A 58 -17.31 -2.86 11.12
C ASN A 58 -17.40 -2.20 9.75
N LEU A 59 -18.47 -2.50 9.02
CA LEU A 59 -18.75 -1.94 7.71
C LEU A 59 -19.56 -0.63 7.84
N PRO A 60 -19.46 0.29 6.87
CA PRO A 60 -20.22 1.55 6.88
C PRO A 60 -21.75 1.38 6.95
N ASN A 61 -22.27 0.24 6.49
CA ASN A 61 -23.69 -0.11 6.57
C ASN A 61 -24.14 -0.59 7.97
N GLY A 62 -23.25 -0.54 8.98
CA GLY A 62 -23.50 -0.97 10.35
C GLY A 62 -23.34 -2.48 10.58
N SER A 63 -23.12 -3.28 9.54
CA SER A 63 -22.86 -4.71 9.72
C SER A 63 -21.47 -4.96 10.31
N THR A 64 -21.36 -6.01 11.11
CA THR A 64 -20.13 -6.38 11.82
C THR A 64 -19.77 -7.84 11.55
N LYS A 65 -18.49 -8.14 11.37
CA LYS A 65 -17.96 -9.49 11.19
C LYS A 65 -16.81 -9.74 12.16
N THR A 66 -16.91 -10.80 12.96
CA THR A 66 -15.78 -11.26 13.79
C THR A 66 -14.71 -11.91 12.89
N VAL A 67 -13.46 -11.51 13.07
CA VAL A 67 -12.30 -12.00 12.29
C VAL A 67 -11.21 -12.64 13.17
N GLY A 68 -11.50 -12.82 14.45
CA GLY A 68 -10.68 -13.53 15.44
C GLY A 68 -11.03 -13.07 16.86
N LYS A 69 -10.27 -13.53 17.84
CA LYS A 69 -10.31 -13.17 19.25
C LYS A 69 -8.90 -12.90 19.74
N VAL A 70 -8.76 -11.95 20.66
CA VAL A 70 -7.48 -11.63 21.27
C VAL A 70 -7.09 -12.73 22.27
N VAL A 71 -5.91 -13.29 22.10
CA VAL A 71 -5.38 -14.39 22.92
C VAL A 71 -4.32 -13.91 23.90
N ALA A 72 -3.53 -12.90 23.51
CA ALA A 72 -2.50 -12.32 24.37
C ALA A 72 -2.28 -10.85 24.02
N LEU A 73 -1.92 -10.06 25.02
CA LEU A 73 -1.58 -8.65 24.89
C LEU A 73 -0.06 -8.42 24.87
N PRO A 74 0.41 -7.34 24.23
CA PRO A 74 1.81 -6.97 24.27
C PRO A 74 2.21 -6.47 25.66
N ASP A 75 3.38 -6.88 26.14
CA ASP A 75 3.99 -6.37 27.37
C ASP A 75 4.87 -5.12 27.11
N LYS A 76 5.26 -4.91 25.86
CA LYS A 76 6.12 -3.81 25.44
C LYS A 76 5.92 -3.42 23.98
N THR A 77 6.65 -2.38 23.57
CA THR A 77 6.80 -2.01 22.16
C THR A 77 8.17 -2.47 21.66
N ARG A 78 8.29 -2.72 20.34
CA ARG A 78 9.57 -3.08 19.73
C ARG A 78 10.32 -1.82 19.31
N TRP A 79 11.50 -1.60 19.89
CA TRP A 79 12.45 -0.59 19.45
C TRP A 79 13.89 -1.09 19.63
N PRO A 80 14.78 -0.98 18.63
CA PRO A 80 14.46 -0.60 17.24
C PRO A 80 13.64 -1.69 16.53
N SER A 81 12.71 -1.27 15.68
CA SER A 81 12.01 -2.17 14.75
C SER A 81 12.82 -2.40 13.46
N TYR A 82 12.28 -3.15 12.50
CA TYR A 82 12.93 -3.43 11.22
C TYR A 82 13.22 -2.14 10.44
N THR A 83 14.33 -2.10 9.70
CA THR A 83 14.91 -0.87 9.14
C THR A 83 13.94 -0.04 8.32
N ALA A 84 13.08 -0.69 7.52
CA ALA A 84 12.16 0.01 6.64
C ALA A 84 11.10 0.86 7.35
N THR A 85 10.84 0.62 8.65
CA THR A 85 9.91 1.43 9.45
C THR A 85 10.27 2.92 9.50
N LYS A 86 11.54 3.29 9.27
CA LYS A 86 11.97 4.70 9.22
C LYS A 86 11.36 5.51 8.07
N TRP A 87 10.85 4.83 7.04
CA TRP A 87 10.14 5.45 5.91
C TRP A 87 8.62 5.42 6.08
N GLY A 88 8.12 4.84 7.17
CA GLY A 88 6.69 4.82 7.47
C GLY A 88 6.21 6.12 8.12
N LYS A 89 4.90 6.26 8.25
CA LYS A 89 4.24 7.37 8.95
C LYS A 89 3.77 6.90 10.34
N PRO A 90 4.19 7.52 11.45
CA PRO A 90 3.64 7.21 12.78
C PRO A 90 2.11 7.34 12.82
N GLY A 91 1.46 6.50 13.63
CA GLY A 91 0.01 6.43 13.74
C GLY A 91 -0.67 5.68 12.61
N THR A 92 0.08 4.89 11.82
CA THR A 92 -0.47 4.10 10.71
C THR A 92 0.06 2.66 10.70
N VAL A 93 -0.54 1.84 9.85
CA VAL A 93 -0.01 0.52 9.51
C VAL A 93 1.33 0.67 8.75
N ALA A 94 2.41 0.15 9.34
CA ALA A 94 3.74 0.12 8.72
C ALA A 94 4.05 -1.16 7.95
N ALA A 95 3.30 -2.24 8.15
CA ALA A 95 3.34 -3.40 7.26
C ALA A 95 2.02 -4.14 7.28
N SER A 96 1.64 -4.64 6.12
CA SER A 96 0.54 -5.58 5.94
C SER A 96 1.08 -6.88 5.38
N ALA A 97 0.94 -7.98 6.11
CA ALA A 97 1.43 -9.28 5.71
C ALA A 97 0.52 -10.41 6.20
N VAL A 98 0.57 -11.55 5.50
CA VAL A 98 -0.18 -12.77 5.86
C VAL A 98 0.15 -13.30 7.25
N ASN A 99 1.32 -12.97 7.79
CA ASN A 99 1.85 -13.50 9.04
C ASN A 99 1.92 -12.45 10.17
N ALA A 100 1.72 -11.16 9.88
CA ALA A 100 1.70 -10.07 10.86
C ALA A 100 1.21 -8.74 10.25
N ILE A 101 0.58 -7.91 11.07
CA ILE A 101 0.37 -6.48 10.79
C ILE A 101 1.25 -5.68 11.75
N HIS A 102 2.08 -4.77 11.23
CA HIS A 102 2.94 -3.91 12.06
C HIS A 102 2.36 -2.49 12.12
N LEU A 103 2.24 -1.94 13.32
CA LEU A 103 1.71 -0.61 13.60
C LEU A 103 2.86 0.30 14.04
N LEU A 104 3.02 1.46 13.38
CA LEU A 104 4.10 2.38 13.69
C LEU A 104 3.65 3.38 14.75
N ILE A 105 4.31 3.34 15.90
CA ILE A 105 4.01 4.22 17.05
C ILE A 105 4.76 5.54 16.90
N GLY A 106 6.02 5.47 16.48
CA GLY A 106 6.91 6.62 16.40
C GLY A 106 8.22 6.29 15.70
N ILE A 107 9.02 7.32 15.42
CA ILE A 107 10.35 7.19 14.86
C ILE A 107 11.30 7.92 15.80
N ASP A 108 12.16 7.16 16.47
CA ASP A 108 13.17 7.69 17.39
C ASP A 108 14.57 7.37 16.86
N LYS A 109 15.44 8.37 16.81
CA LYS A 109 16.83 8.27 16.29
C LYS A 109 16.92 7.59 14.91
N GLY A 110 15.96 7.88 14.02
CA GLY A 110 15.89 7.32 12.67
C GLY A 110 15.52 5.82 12.62
N ARG A 111 14.97 5.27 13.72
CA ARG A 111 14.48 3.89 13.83
C ARG A 111 13.03 3.89 14.26
N GLY A 112 12.20 3.08 13.60
CA GLY A 112 10.80 2.96 14.01
C GLY A 112 10.64 2.22 15.33
N ARG A 113 9.61 2.61 16.09
CA ARG A 113 9.06 1.90 17.22
C ARG A 113 7.72 1.30 16.81
N THR A 114 7.54 0.00 16.96
CA THR A 114 6.31 -0.68 16.50
C THR A 114 5.64 -1.49 17.59
N MET A 115 4.34 -1.67 17.43
CA MET A 115 3.55 -2.74 18.04
C MET A 115 2.99 -3.58 16.91
N SER A 116 2.89 -4.90 17.09
CA SER A 116 2.40 -5.78 16.04
C SER A 116 1.10 -6.45 16.43
N ILE A 117 0.43 -6.99 15.42
CA ILE A 117 -0.69 -7.90 15.58
C ILE A 117 -0.31 -9.16 14.81
N THR A 118 -0.41 -10.33 15.45
CA THR A 118 0.05 -11.60 14.87
C THR A 118 -0.99 -12.71 15.02
N PRO A 119 -1.09 -13.63 14.04
CA PRO A 119 -1.80 -14.90 14.22
C PRO A 119 -1.20 -15.68 15.40
N LEU A 120 -2.02 -16.50 16.06
CA LEU A 120 -1.58 -17.40 17.14
C LEU A 120 -0.52 -18.42 16.64
N LYS A 121 -0.69 -18.91 15.42
CA LYS A 121 0.24 -19.86 14.77
C LYS A 121 0.86 -19.18 13.56
N THR A 122 2.08 -18.67 13.71
CA THR A 122 2.76 -17.90 12.67
C THR A 122 4.28 -17.95 12.81
N ILE A 123 4.98 -17.46 11.78
CA ILE A 123 6.41 -17.16 11.79
C ILE A 123 6.55 -15.66 11.51
N ALA A 124 6.81 -14.86 12.55
CA ALA A 124 6.86 -13.39 12.44
C ALA A 124 8.01 -12.77 13.24
N PRO A 125 9.29 -13.04 12.88
CA PRO A 125 10.45 -12.57 13.64
C PRO A 125 10.53 -11.04 13.74
N ALA A 126 9.97 -10.30 12.77
CA ALA A 126 9.89 -8.84 12.76
C ALA A 126 8.91 -8.26 13.82
N ALA A 127 8.02 -9.07 14.37
CA ALA A 127 7.11 -8.63 15.42
C ALA A 127 7.83 -8.44 16.78
N GLY A 128 8.77 -9.34 17.07
CA GLY A 128 9.60 -9.30 18.29
C GLY A 128 8.87 -9.92 19.50
N PRO A 129 9.57 -10.67 20.37
CA PRO A 129 8.94 -11.31 21.53
C PRO A 129 8.28 -10.28 22.46
N GLY A 130 7.02 -10.51 22.86
CA GLY A 130 6.27 -9.65 23.77
C GLY A 130 5.69 -8.36 23.17
N ALA A 131 6.05 -8.01 21.93
CA ALA A 131 5.62 -6.75 21.31
C ALA A 131 4.39 -6.88 20.38
N SER A 132 3.58 -7.93 20.58
CA SER A 132 2.45 -8.25 19.70
C SER A 132 1.16 -8.51 20.46
N ILE A 133 0.05 -8.02 19.90
CA ILE A 133 -1.28 -8.56 20.19
C ILE A 133 -1.41 -9.87 19.41
N VAL A 134 -1.71 -10.97 20.09
CA VAL A 134 -1.88 -12.28 19.45
C VAL A 134 -3.37 -12.54 19.26
N ILE A 135 -3.78 -12.98 18.07
CA ILE A 135 -5.17 -13.26 17.72
C ILE A 135 -5.31 -14.70 17.23
N ASP A 136 -6.40 -15.37 17.59
CA ASP A 136 -6.73 -16.74 17.15
C ASP A 136 -7.23 -16.86 15.69
N SER A 137 -6.74 -15.99 14.80
CA SER A 137 -7.03 -16.06 13.37
C SER A 137 -5.92 -16.82 12.63
N PRO A 138 -6.22 -17.62 11.59
CA PRO A 138 -5.18 -18.22 10.76
C PRO A 138 -4.31 -17.18 10.04
N ALA A 139 -3.03 -17.49 9.84
CA ALA A 139 -2.18 -16.69 8.98
C ALA A 139 -2.69 -16.75 7.52
N GLY A 140 -2.71 -15.61 6.84
CA GLY A 140 -3.23 -15.46 5.48
C GLY A 140 -4.75 -15.36 5.36
N GLU A 141 -5.49 -15.42 6.47
CA GLU A 141 -6.96 -15.27 6.51
C GLU A 141 -7.37 -14.12 7.46
N GLY A 142 -8.66 -13.79 7.48
CA GLY A 142 -9.24 -12.78 8.37
C GLY A 142 -8.57 -11.42 8.18
N MET A 143 -8.09 -10.84 9.27
CA MET A 143 -7.36 -9.57 9.23
C MET A 143 -5.93 -9.67 8.64
N PHE A 144 -5.45 -10.88 8.34
CA PHE A 144 -4.18 -11.11 7.65
C PHE A 144 -4.36 -11.49 6.17
N GLY A 145 -5.62 -11.68 5.74
CA GLY A 145 -6.02 -11.98 4.37
C GLY A 145 -7.07 -11.00 3.87
N ALA A 146 -8.33 -11.44 3.82
CA ALA A 146 -9.43 -10.68 3.22
C ALA A 146 -9.64 -9.28 3.80
N TRP A 147 -9.44 -9.14 5.11
CA TRP A 147 -9.64 -7.89 5.84
C TRP A 147 -8.35 -7.16 6.18
N ALA A 148 -7.21 -7.57 5.60
CA ALA A 148 -5.93 -6.95 5.88
C ALA A 148 -5.94 -5.45 5.53
N PRO A 149 -5.49 -4.55 6.42
CA PRO A 149 -5.36 -3.13 6.10
C PRO A 149 -4.17 -2.89 5.17
N ALA A 150 -4.16 -1.81 4.41
CA ALA A 150 -3.02 -1.39 3.60
C ALA A 150 -2.00 -0.61 4.44
N VAL A 151 -0.75 -0.58 3.96
CA VAL A 151 0.31 0.25 4.56
C VAL A 151 -0.11 1.72 4.46
N GLY A 152 -0.02 2.46 5.56
CA GLY A 152 -0.44 3.86 5.62
C GLY A 152 -1.86 4.07 6.15
N ASN A 153 -2.69 3.03 6.26
CA ASN A 153 -4.02 3.18 6.86
C ASN A 153 -3.92 3.69 8.32
N PRO A 154 -4.72 4.70 8.72
CA PRO A 154 -4.67 5.27 10.06
C PRO A 154 -5.03 4.28 11.16
N VAL A 155 -4.34 4.40 12.29
CA VAL A 155 -4.57 3.61 13.50
C VAL A 155 -4.88 4.55 14.65
N MET A 156 -6.06 4.39 15.24
CA MET A 156 -6.51 5.14 16.40
C MET A 156 -6.50 4.26 17.63
N VAL A 157 -6.28 4.87 18.80
CA VAL A 157 -6.54 4.26 20.10
C VAL A 157 -7.83 4.85 20.65
N ARG A 158 -8.81 3.98 20.91
CA ARG A 158 -10.08 4.31 21.55
C ARG A 158 -10.03 3.93 23.02
N GLY A 159 -10.25 4.89 23.91
CA GLY A 159 -10.36 4.68 25.35
C GLY A 159 -11.68 3.98 25.74
N GLU A 160 -11.74 3.49 26.98
CA GLU A 160 -12.98 2.94 27.56
C GLU A 160 -14.10 3.99 27.62
N ASP A 161 -13.74 5.26 27.77
CA ASP A 161 -14.65 6.41 27.74
C ASP A 161 -15.11 6.79 26.32
N GLY A 162 -14.65 6.06 25.30
CA GLY A 162 -14.96 6.29 23.89
C GLY A 162 -14.10 7.36 23.21
N THR A 163 -13.16 8.00 23.91
CA THR A 163 -12.27 9.00 23.31
C THR A 163 -11.31 8.36 22.30
N GLU A 164 -11.17 8.95 21.12
CA GLU A 164 -10.23 8.48 20.09
C GLU A 164 -9.08 9.46 19.89
N ALA A 165 -7.86 8.93 19.85
CA ALA A 165 -6.66 9.67 19.45
C ALA A 165 -5.75 8.81 18.56
N PRO A 166 -4.95 9.39 17.64
CA PRO A 166 -4.02 8.62 16.82
C PRO A 166 -3.04 7.83 17.68
N LEU A 167 -2.69 6.62 17.25
CA LEU A 167 -1.62 5.84 17.85
C LEU A 167 -0.31 6.65 17.80
N SER A 168 0.34 6.83 18.94
CA SER A 168 1.56 7.62 19.04
C SER A 168 2.38 7.24 20.27
N GLU A 169 3.58 7.79 20.43
CA GLU A 169 4.37 7.60 21.65
C GLU A 169 3.68 8.16 22.90
N SER A 170 2.85 9.20 22.76
CA SER A 170 2.05 9.74 23.87
C SER A 170 0.72 9.02 24.08
N ARG A 171 0.24 8.26 23.09
CA ARG A 171 -0.97 7.43 23.16
C ARG A 171 -0.67 6.00 22.74
N ILE A 172 0.08 5.30 23.59
CA ILE A 172 0.21 3.84 23.53
C ILE A 172 -1.06 3.22 24.13
N PRO A 173 -1.69 2.24 23.46
CA PRO A 173 -2.89 1.61 23.98
C PRO A 173 -2.59 0.79 25.24
N LYS A 174 -3.50 0.84 26.21
CA LYS A 174 -3.44 0.14 27.49
C LYS A 174 -4.49 -0.96 27.54
N PRO A 175 -4.38 -1.96 28.44
CA PRO A 175 -5.48 -2.89 28.68
C PRO A 175 -6.81 -2.15 28.92
N GLY A 176 -7.87 -2.61 28.27
CA GLY A 176 -9.19 -1.93 28.26
C GLY A 176 -9.43 -1.01 27.05
N ASP A 177 -8.37 -0.42 26.47
CA ASP A 177 -8.48 0.35 25.23
C ASP A 177 -8.83 -0.56 24.03
N SER A 178 -9.11 0.05 22.87
CA SER A 178 -9.17 -0.65 21.58
C SER A 178 -8.33 0.05 20.53
N LEU A 179 -7.67 -0.72 19.66
CA LEU A 179 -7.12 -0.20 18.42
C LEU A 179 -8.19 -0.19 17.34
N VAL A 180 -8.30 0.91 16.60
CA VAL A 180 -9.23 1.07 15.49
C VAL A 180 -8.43 1.41 14.23
N ILE A 181 -8.36 0.47 13.30
CA ILE A 181 -7.68 0.64 12.02
C ILE A 181 -8.73 1.05 10.99
N LYS A 182 -8.59 2.25 10.44
CA LYS A 182 -9.50 2.81 9.43
C LYS A 182 -9.00 2.43 8.05
N VAL A 183 -9.68 1.50 7.38
CA VAL A 183 -9.31 1.05 6.03
C VAL A 183 -10.06 1.90 5.02
N THR A 184 -9.30 2.68 4.26
CA THR A 184 -9.81 3.62 3.27
C THR A 184 -9.53 3.13 1.85
N LYS A 185 -10.32 3.62 0.91
CA LYS A 185 -10.10 3.42 -0.52
C LYS A 185 -9.04 4.41 -0.99
N ASP A 186 -7.82 3.92 -1.16
CA ASP A 186 -6.71 4.72 -1.66
C ASP A 186 -6.87 5.03 -3.16
N SER A 187 -6.43 6.22 -3.60
CA SER A 187 -6.30 6.57 -5.01
C SER A 187 -5.03 5.92 -5.59
N VAL A 188 -5.17 4.65 -6.02
CA VAL A 188 -4.07 3.81 -6.52
C VAL A 188 -4.27 3.45 -8.00
N PRO A 189 -3.19 3.14 -8.74
CA PRO A 189 -3.33 2.57 -10.08
C PRO A 189 -4.11 1.25 -10.02
N TYR A 190 -4.78 0.87 -11.11
CA TYR A 190 -5.41 -0.45 -11.19
C TYR A 190 -4.39 -1.54 -11.53
N LEU A 191 -3.28 -1.18 -12.20
CA LEU A 191 -2.13 -2.06 -12.37
C LEU A 191 -0.81 -1.29 -12.50
N VAL A 192 0.28 -1.99 -12.16
CA VAL A 192 1.65 -1.57 -12.44
C VAL A 192 2.33 -2.63 -13.30
N GLU A 193 3.01 -2.20 -14.36
CA GLU A 193 3.89 -3.04 -15.17
C GLU A 193 5.35 -2.70 -14.93
N ILE A 194 6.19 -3.73 -14.88
CA ILE A 194 7.63 -3.60 -14.66
C ILE A 194 8.37 -4.36 -15.75
N GLU A 195 9.21 -3.67 -16.51
CA GLU A 195 10.19 -4.30 -17.41
C GLU A 195 11.35 -4.87 -16.56
N ASN A 196 11.47 -6.20 -16.49
CA ASN A 196 12.48 -6.89 -15.68
C ASN A 196 13.85 -6.92 -16.36
N ARG A 197 14.50 -5.75 -16.46
CA ARG A 197 15.85 -5.57 -16.99
C ARG A 197 16.47 -4.28 -16.41
N PRO A 198 17.80 -4.13 -16.38
CA PRO A 198 18.42 -2.85 -16.02
C PRO A 198 17.89 -1.70 -16.89
N GLY A 199 17.51 -0.60 -16.25
CA GLY A 199 16.87 0.56 -16.89
C GLY A 199 15.42 0.34 -17.34
N GLY A 200 14.84 -0.84 -17.06
CA GLY A 200 13.47 -1.17 -17.41
C GLY A 200 12.47 -0.23 -16.74
N ARG A 201 11.40 0.12 -17.46
CA ARG A 201 10.39 1.07 -16.96
C ARG A 201 9.47 0.41 -15.95
N VAL A 202 9.07 1.18 -14.95
CA VAL A 202 7.95 0.86 -14.05
C VAL A 202 6.81 1.81 -14.38
N MET A 203 5.73 1.29 -14.93
CA MET A 203 4.60 2.06 -15.46
C MET A 203 3.35 1.79 -14.63
N ALA A 204 2.73 2.85 -14.11
CA ALA A 204 1.45 2.80 -13.42
C ALA A 204 0.31 3.19 -14.37
N TYR A 205 -0.80 2.48 -14.29
CA TYR A 205 -2.00 2.72 -15.09
C TYR A 205 -3.17 2.99 -14.15
N TYR A 206 -3.83 4.14 -14.33
CA TYR A 206 -4.95 4.57 -13.51
C TYR A 206 -6.27 4.44 -14.28
N SER A 207 -7.38 4.30 -13.54
CA SER A 207 -8.74 4.23 -14.12
C SER A 207 -9.13 5.49 -14.90
N SER A 208 -8.49 6.63 -14.61
CA SER A 208 -8.63 7.89 -15.35
C SER A 208 -7.95 7.91 -16.72
N TYR A 209 -7.51 6.75 -17.24
CA TYR A 209 -6.68 6.61 -18.45
C TYR A 209 -5.29 7.26 -18.36
N ARG A 210 -4.95 7.83 -17.20
CA ARG A 210 -3.61 8.35 -16.91
C ARG A 210 -2.62 7.19 -16.84
N THR A 211 -1.46 7.39 -17.47
CA THR A 211 -0.32 6.48 -17.37
C THR A 211 0.92 7.27 -16.95
N GLU A 212 1.68 6.73 -16.02
CA GLU A 212 2.83 7.41 -15.45
C GLU A 212 4.00 6.44 -15.31
N VAL A 213 5.18 6.88 -15.73
CA VAL A 213 6.40 6.23 -15.27
C VAL A 213 6.58 6.61 -13.81
N ILE A 214 6.63 5.61 -12.93
CA ILE A 214 6.83 5.81 -11.49
C ILE A 214 8.21 5.33 -11.02
N GLY A 215 9.02 4.76 -11.93
CA GLY A 215 10.36 4.31 -11.60
C GLY A 215 11.10 3.58 -12.71
N ARG A 216 12.30 3.11 -12.35
CA ARG A 216 13.20 2.33 -13.20
C ARG A 216 13.78 1.16 -12.42
N VAL A 217 13.89 0.01 -13.06
CA VAL A 217 14.56 -1.17 -12.50
C VAL A 217 16.07 -0.95 -12.55
N LEU A 218 16.71 -0.92 -11.39
CA LEU A 218 18.18 -0.93 -11.28
C LEU A 218 18.71 -2.35 -11.35
N ARG A 219 18.04 -3.27 -10.65
CA ARG A 219 18.40 -4.68 -10.60
C ARG A 219 17.19 -5.54 -10.94
N PRO A 220 17.25 -6.38 -11.99
CA PRO A 220 16.21 -7.35 -12.27
C PRO A 220 16.24 -8.52 -11.29
N VAL A 221 15.12 -9.23 -11.19
CA VAL A 221 15.00 -10.51 -10.49
C VAL A 221 15.17 -11.66 -11.48
N GLU A 222 15.88 -12.71 -11.06
CA GLU A 222 16.09 -13.93 -11.88
C GLU A 222 15.85 -15.22 -11.10
N GLY A 223 15.78 -15.16 -9.77
CA GLY A 223 15.62 -16.32 -8.90
C GLY A 223 14.58 -16.12 -7.81
N VAL A 224 14.39 -17.18 -7.02
CA VAL A 224 13.50 -17.23 -5.85
C VAL A 224 14.27 -17.63 -4.60
N GLY A 225 13.77 -17.23 -3.44
CA GLY A 225 14.40 -17.40 -2.14
C GLY A 225 13.44 -17.85 -1.05
N ARG A 226 14.01 -18.14 0.12
CA ARG A 226 13.27 -18.63 1.29
C ARG A 226 12.72 -17.46 2.11
N PHE A 227 11.61 -16.90 1.67
CA PHE A 227 10.89 -15.86 2.40
C PHE A 227 9.78 -16.51 3.23
N GLU A 228 10.03 -16.79 4.52
CA GLU A 228 9.20 -17.66 5.37
C GLU A 228 7.69 -17.35 5.36
N GLY A 229 7.31 -16.06 5.25
CA GLY A 229 5.91 -15.66 5.18
C GLY A 229 5.15 -16.18 3.95
N THR A 230 5.84 -16.61 2.88
CA THR A 230 5.24 -17.24 1.69
C THR A 230 4.55 -18.57 2.01
N LEU A 231 4.88 -19.20 3.15
CA LEU A 231 4.21 -20.40 3.66
C LEU A 231 2.68 -20.26 3.70
N PHE A 232 2.17 -19.04 3.92
CA PHE A 232 0.75 -18.75 4.10
C PHE A 232 0.11 -18.08 2.87
N GLN A 233 0.72 -18.18 1.68
CA GLN A 233 0.25 -17.47 0.49
C GLN A 233 0.49 -18.26 -0.80
N ASP A 234 -0.46 -18.17 -1.73
CA ASP A 234 -0.41 -18.83 -3.03
C ASP A 234 0.48 -18.13 -4.06
N VAL A 235 0.88 -18.89 -5.08
CA VAL A 235 1.64 -18.44 -6.26
C VAL A 235 1.00 -17.21 -6.90
N GLY A 236 1.81 -16.20 -7.23
CA GLY A 236 1.33 -15.00 -7.93
C GLY A 236 0.58 -14.03 -7.03
N ARG A 237 0.72 -14.15 -5.71
CA ARG A 237 0.08 -13.25 -4.74
C ARG A 237 1.11 -12.48 -3.93
N ILE A 238 0.69 -11.31 -3.47
CA ILE A 238 1.47 -10.53 -2.51
C ILE A 238 1.30 -11.19 -1.14
N ARG A 239 2.41 -11.49 -0.47
CA ARG A 239 2.38 -12.01 0.90
C ARG A 239 2.63 -10.92 1.92
N ALA A 240 3.38 -9.88 1.55
CA ALA A 240 3.64 -8.72 2.40
C ALA A 240 3.87 -7.45 1.58
N ASN A 241 3.45 -6.32 2.14
CA ASN A 241 3.86 -4.99 1.73
C ASN A 241 4.24 -4.15 2.96
N HIS A 242 5.32 -3.38 2.83
CA HIS A 242 5.76 -2.39 3.80
C HIS A 242 6.62 -1.33 3.09
N PRO A 243 7.03 -0.23 3.75
CA PRO A 243 7.78 0.88 3.15
C PRO A 243 9.10 0.56 2.45
N GLY A 244 9.54 -0.70 2.44
CA GLY A 244 10.79 -1.13 1.83
C GLY A 244 10.68 -2.42 1.03
N VAL A 245 9.53 -3.09 0.98
CA VAL A 245 9.38 -4.39 0.31
C VAL A 245 7.95 -4.58 -0.18
N ILE A 246 7.82 -5.10 -1.40
CA ILE A 246 6.71 -5.94 -1.83
C ILE A 246 7.25 -7.37 -1.93
N ASP A 247 6.65 -8.31 -1.22
CA ASP A 247 7.06 -9.71 -1.23
C ASP A 247 6.00 -10.55 -1.93
N ILE A 248 6.43 -11.32 -2.92
CA ILE A 248 5.58 -12.05 -3.86
C ILE A 248 5.88 -13.54 -3.76
N SER A 249 4.83 -14.34 -3.54
CA SER A 249 4.93 -15.79 -3.47
C SER A 249 5.04 -16.42 -4.86
N THR A 250 5.96 -17.37 -4.99
CA THR A 250 6.10 -18.27 -6.15
C THR A 250 5.81 -19.72 -5.78
N SER A 251 5.57 -20.02 -4.50
CA SER A 251 5.24 -21.34 -4.00
C SER A 251 3.74 -21.50 -3.77
N PRO A 252 3.21 -22.74 -3.83
CA PRO A 252 1.85 -23.01 -3.34
C PRO A 252 1.72 -22.72 -1.85
N ASN A 253 0.51 -22.47 -1.36
CA ASN A 253 0.25 -22.41 0.08
C ASN A 253 0.77 -23.68 0.78
N GLY A 254 1.41 -23.52 1.93
CA GLY A 254 2.08 -24.60 2.67
C GLY A 254 3.54 -24.82 2.28
N GLU A 255 4.05 -24.12 1.26
CA GLU A 255 5.44 -24.19 0.81
C GLU A 255 6.11 -22.80 0.84
N ILE A 256 7.43 -22.76 0.98
CA ILE A 256 8.19 -21.51 1.06
C ILE A 256 8.91 -21.23 -0.25
N GLY A 257 8.66 -20.09 -0.88
CA GLY A 257 9.32 -19.66 -2.11
C GLY A 257 8.77 -18.32 -2.60
N GLY A 258 9.65 -17.37 -2.89
CA GLY A 258 9.23 -16.08 -3.43
C GLY A 258 10.38 -15.18 -3.84
N PHE A 259 10.05 -13.94 -4.19
CA PHE A 259 11.01 -12.88 -4.47
C PHE A 259 10.50 -11.54 -3.94
N GLN A 260 11.40 -10.57 -3.82
CA GLN A 260 11.07 -9.25 -3.29
C GLN A 260 11.35 -8.15 -4.30
N ILE A 261 10.49 -7.14 -4.32
CA ILE A 261 10.71 -5.86 -4.98
C ILE A 261 10.99 -4.83 -3.89
N ILE A 262 12.11 -4.13 -3.97
CA ILE A 262 12.54 -3.17 -2.95
C ILE A 262 12.89 -1.82 -3.57
N PRO A 263 12.70 -0.71 -2.83
CA PRO A 263 13.17 0.59 -3.27
C PRO A 263 14.69 0.69 -3.08
N TRP A 264 15.32 1.53 -3.89
CA TRP A 264 16.75 1.78 -3.90
C TRP A 264 17.32 2.09 -2.51
N GLU A 265 16.61 2.85 -1.68
CA GLU A 265 17.04 3.22 -0.34
C GLU A 265 17.13 2.01 0.60
N HIS A 266 16.22 1.05 0.45
CA HIS A 266 16.28 -0.19 1.22
C HIS A 266 17.44 -1.08 0.78
N SER A 267 17.74 -1.09 -0.52
CA SER A 267 18.87 -1.86 -1.05
C SER A 267 20.25 -1.43 -0.52
N ARG A 268 20.31 -0.24 0.09
CA ARG A 268 21.52 0.34 0.70
C ARG A 268 21.57 0.22 2.23
N SER A 269 20.57 -0.41 2.83
CA SER A 269 20.56 -0.62 4.28
C SER A 269 21.59 -1.70 4.66
N PRO A 270 22.23 -1.63 5.85
CA PRO A 270 23.34 -2.53 6.21
C PRO A 270 23.02 -4.03 6.05
N GLU A 271 21.81 -4.43 6.41
CA GLU A 271 21.31 -5.81 6.31
C GLU A 271 21.08 -6.27 4.86
N MET A 272 20.98 -5.33 3.93
CA MET A 272 20.64 -5.56 2.53
C MET A 272 21.89 -5.59 1.63
N LEU A 273 23.09 -5.32 2.14
CA LEU A 273 24.30 -5.21 1.31
C LEU A 273 24.60 -6.44 0.45
N ASN A 274 24.28 -7.65 0.92
CA ASN A 274 24.55 -8.87 0.16
C ASN A 274 23.54 -9.13 -0.98
N LEU A 275 22.41 -8.41 -1.06
CA LEU A 275 21.42 -8.64 -2.11
C LEU A 275 21.97 -8.41 -3.52
N TRP A 276 22.99 -7.59 -3.65
CA TRP A 276 23.62 -7.27 -4.94
C TRP A 276 24.26 -8.49 -5.59
N ASN A 277 24.61 -9.50 -4.77
CA ASN A 277 25.11 -10.79 -5.21
C ASN A 277 24.02 -11.87 -5.32
N MET A 278 22.76 -11.52 -5.08
CA MET A 278 21.62 -12.45 -5.06
C MET A 278 20.62 -12.13 -6.15
N THR A 279 19.89 -13.13 -6.64
CA THR A 279 18.96 -12.98 -7.78
C THR A 279 17.49 -12.86 -7.37
N GLN A 280 17.20 -12.90 -6.07
CA GLN A 280 15.84 -12.91 -5.50
C GLN A 280 15.25 -11.52 -5.22
N TRP A 281 16.00 -10.45 -5.51
CA TRP A 281 15.59 -9.08 -5.27
C TRP A 281 15.59 -8.28 -6.56
N MET A 282 14.44 -7.70 -6.88
CA MET A 282 14.33 -6.60 -7.82
C MET A 282 14.54 -5.28 -7.06
N VAL A 283 15.40 -4.40 -7.59
CA VAL A 283 15.62 -3.06 -7.03
C VAL A 283 15.05 -2.03 -7.99
N ILE A 284 14.17 -1.17 -7.49
CA ILE A 284 13.57 -0.06 -8.24
C ILE A 284 14.07 1.26 -7.67
N ALA A 285 14.37 2.21 -8.56
CA ALA A 285 14.69 3.58 -8.23
C ALA A 285 13.62 4.54 -8.79
N PRO A 286 13.47 5.74 -8.20
CA PRO A 286 12.66 6.80 -8.80
C PRO A 286 13.17 7.14 -10.22
N GLU A 287 12.29 7.65 -11.07
CA GLU A 287 12.67 8.02 -12.44
C GLU A 287 13.76 9.10 -12.49
N ASP A 288 13.72 10.06 -11.56
CA ASP A 288 14.69 11.15 -11.47
C ASP A 288 16.01 10.76 -10.78
N GLY A 289 16.11 9.51 -10.27
CA GLY A 289 17.25 8.99 -9.54
C GLY A 289 17.52 9.66 -8.17
N ARG A 290 16.63 10.54 -7.70
CA ARG A 290 16.85 11.39 -6.51
C ARG A 290 15.71 11.35 -5.50
N SER A 291 14.46 11.30 -5.97
CA SER A 291 13.28 11.33 -5.12
C SER A 291 13.20 10.11 -4.20
N PRO A 292 12.68 10.25 -2.98
CA PRO A 292 12.46 9.09 -2.12
C PRO A 292 11.45 8.14 -2.77
N MET A 293 11.69 6.83 -2.65
CA MET A 293 10.77 5.77 -3.06
C MET A 293 10.35 4.87 -1.89
N GLY A 294 11.21 4.71 -0.87
CA GLY A 294 10.80 4.05 0.37
C GLY A 294 9.62 4.76 1.03
N GLY A 295 8.56 4.02 1.32
CA GLY A 295 7.35 4.57 1.96
C GLY A 295 6.51 5.49 1.07
N THR A 296 6.68 5.44 -0.25
CA THR A 296 5.91 6.27 -1.19
C THR A 296 4.90 5.44 -1.99
N PRO A 297 3.73 6.02 -2.32
CA PRO A 297 2.76 5.36 -3.18
C PRO A 297 3.29 5.30 -4.62
N PRO A 298 2.79 4.37 -5.45
CA PRO A 298 1.80 3.34 -5.09
C PRO A 298 2.43 2.02 -4.62
N LEU A 299 3.76 1.86 -4.69
CA LEU A 299 4.42 0.56 -4.45
C LEU A 299 4.72 0.28 -2.98
N PHE A 300 5.13 1.29 -2.21
CA PHE A 300 5.63 1.13 -0.85
C PHE A 300 4.75 1.87 0.18
N LEU A 301 3.58 2.35 -0.24
CA LEU A 301 2.54 2.95 0.60
C LEU A 301 1.18 2.80 -0.08
N GLY A 302 0.17 2.39 0.68
CA GLY A 302 -1.22 2.26 0.23
C GLY A 302 -1.46 1.05 -0.69
N GLY A 303 -2.73 0.78 -0.96
CA GLY A 303 -3.24 -0.10 -2.01
C GLY A 303 -2.98 -1.59 -1.84
N LEU A 304 -1.72 -2.01 -1.77
CA LEU A 304 -1.32 -3.41 -1.77
C LEU A 304 -1.57 -4.06 -0.42
N VAL A 305 -2.37 -5.14 -0.44
CA VAL A 305 -2.65 -6.00 0.71
C VAL A 305 -2.49 -7.46 0.29
N PRO A 306 -2.29 -8.42 1.21
CA PRO A 306 -2.26 -9.83 0.85
C PRO A 306 -3.54 -10.34 0.17
N GLY A 307 -4.69 -9.81 0.60
CA GLY A 307 -6.00 -10.11 0.04
C GLY A 307 -6.59 -11.45 0.49
N PRO A 308 -7.83 -11.77 0.06
CA PRO A 308 -8.56 -12.95 0.54
C PRO A 308 -7.89 -14.28 0.20
N ALA A 309 -7.94 -15.24 1.13
CA ALA A 309 -7.68 -16.65 0.82
C ALA A 309 -8.82 -17.25 -0.03
N SER A 310 -8.62 -18.46 -0.57
CA SER A 310 -9.65 -19.13 -1.38
C SER A 310 -10.91 -19.53 -0.59
N SER A 311 -10.77 -19.67 0.73
CA SER A 311 -11.83 -19.97 1.70
C SER A 311 -12.65 -18.74 2.10
N GLU A 312 -12.22 -17.54 1.74
CA GLU A 312 -12.78 -16.30 2.28
C GLU A 312 -13.70 -15.57 1.29
N SER A 313 -14.67 -14.86 1.87
CA SER A 313 -15.53 -13.90 1.17
C SER A 313 -15.68 -12.60 1.96
N LEU A 314 -15.75 -11.51 1.20
CA LEU A 314 -16.16 -10.19 1.66
C LEU A 314 -17.67 -9.99 1.43
N TRP A 315 -18.13 -8.75 1.40
CA TRP A 315 -19.55 -8.42 1.29
C TRP A 315 -20.14 -8.68 -0.10
N ASP A 316 -19.32 -8.75 -1.15
CA ASP A 316 -19.75 -9.14 -2.50
C ASP A 316 -18.61 -9.81 -3.31
N LEU A 317 -18.95 -10.24 -4.53
CA LEU A 317 -18.04 -10.87 -5.48
C LEU A 317 -16.84 -9.96 -5.80
N TRP A 318 -17.10 -8.70 -6.15
CA TRP A 318 -16.08 -7.78 -6.63
C TRP A 318 -15.07 -7.41 -5.56
N SER A 319 -15.53 -7.26 -4.33
CA SER A 319 -14.68 -7.01 -3.17
C SER A 319 -13.87 -8.26 -2.84
N THR A 320 -14.47 -9.45 -2.93
CA THR A 320 -13.75 -10.71 -2.68
C THR A 320 -12.66 -10.97 -3.72
N TYR A 321 -12.98 -10.91 -5.01
CA TYR A 321 -12.03 -11.23 -6.07
C TYR A 321 -11.13 -10.06 -6.43
N GLY A 322 -11.68 -8.84 -6.46
CA GLY A 322 -10.96 -7.61 -6.78
C GLY A 322 -9.93 -7.22 -5.72
N ARG A 323 -10.17 -7.52 -4.44
CA ARG A 323 -9.16 -7.28 -3.38
C ARG A 323 -7.98 -8.24 -3.43
N ARG A 324 -8.06 -9.32 -4.21
CA ARG A 324 -7.04 -10.36 -4.28
C ARG A 324 -5.95 -9.94 -5.27
N PRO A 325 -4.80 -9.36 -4.83
CA PRO A 325 -3.78 -8.89 -5.76
C PRO A 325 -3.30 -10.05 -6.63
N LEU A 326 -3.03 -9.77 -7.89
CA LEU A 326 -2.56 -10.76 -8.84
C LEU A 326 -1.27 -10.28 -9.47
N VAL A 327 -0.24 -11.12 -9.45
CA VAL A 327 1.02 -10.90 -10.14
C VAL A 327 1.10 -11.85 -11.33
N LEU A 328 1.17 -11.28 -12.53
CA LEU A 328 1.40 -11.98 -13.78
C LEU A 328 2.79 -11.68 -14.32
N CYS A 329 3.23 -12.49 -15.27
CA CYS A 329 4.53 -12.33 -15.90
C CYS A 329 4.52 -12.57 -17.40
N ARG A 330 5.58 -12.11 -18.07
CA ARG A 330 5.97 -12.55 -19.42
C ARG A 330 7.33 -13.23 -19.32
N ILE A 331 7.44 -14.41 -19.92
CA ILE A 331 8.71 -15.13 -20.06
C ILE A 331 9.15 -15.00 -21.52
N GLN A 332 10.40 -14.59 -21.75
CA GLN A 332 11.01 -14.40 -23.07
C GLN A 332 10.17 -13.52 -24.02
N GLY A 333 9.41 -12.56 -23.47
CA GLY A 333 8.53 -11.69 -24.25
C GLY A 333 7.25 -12.38 -24.77
N GLY A 334 6.94 -13.59 -24.31
CA GLY A 334 5.69 -14.31 -24.62
C GLY A 334 4.43 -13.65 -24.04
N PRO A 335 3.26 -14.31 -24.08
CA PRO A 335 2.02 -13.76 -23.54
C PRO A 335 2.08 -13.58 -22.01
N TRP A 336 1.12 -12.81 -21.47
CA TRP A 336 0.91 -12.74 -20.02
C TRP A 336 0.43 -14.07 -19.48
N GLN A 337 1.11 -14.58 -18.45
CA GLN A 337 0.81 -15.85 -17.80
C GLN A 337 1.01 -15.75 -16.27
N LYS A 338 0.52 -16.75 -15.54
CA LYS A 338 0.79 -16.88 -14.10
C LYS A 338 2.30 -17.01 -13.86
N LEU A 339 2.77 -16.60 -12.68
CA LEU A 339 4.14 -16.88 -12.26
C LEU A 339 4.42 -18.39 -12.27
N PRO A 340 5.62 -18.83 -12.69
CA PRO A 340 6.02 -20.22 -12.58
C PRO A 340 6.10 -20.60 -11.10
N VAL A 341 5.74 -21.85 -10.80
CA VAL A 341 5.86 -22.40 -9.45
C VAL A 341 7.33 -22.66 -9.15
N ALA A 342 7.81 -22.12 -8.03
CA ALA A 342 9.16 -22.36 -7.55
C ALA A 342 9.20 -22.31 -6.02
N VAL A 343 9.84 -23.32 -5.42
CA VAL A 343 9.94 -23.55 -3.98
C VAL A 343 11.40 -23.52 -3.54
N GLY A 344 11.65 -23.01 -2.35
CA GLY A 344 12.97 -22.91 -1.74
C GLY A 344 13.80 -21.77 -2.32
N LYS A 345 15.10 -22.00 -2.43
CA LYS A 345 16.04 -21.08 -3.10
C LYS A 345 16.46 -21.72 -4.41
N ASP A 346 16.27 -20.98 -5.49
CA ASP A 346 16.76 -21.30 -6.82
C ASP A 346 17.12 -19.99 -7.52
N ASP A 347 18.40 -19.83 -7.87
CA ASP A 347 18.91 -18.58 -8.45
C ASP A 347 18.48 -18.37 -9.91
N HIS A 348 17.85 -19.37 -10.54
CA HIS A 348 17.47 -19.40 -11.96
C HIS A 348 15.99 -19.69 -12.21
N ALA A 349 15.18 -19.87 -11.17
CA ALA A 349 13.76 -20.21 -11.30
C ALA A 349 12.94 -19.22 -12.15
N LEU A 350 13.36 -17.95 -12.23
CA LEU A 350 12.72 -16.90 -13.03
C LEU A 350 13.59 -16.48 -14.22
N LYS A 351 14.53 -17.31 -14.65
CA LYS A 351 15.39 -17.03 -15.81
C LYS A 351 14.52 -16.82 -17.05
N GLY A 352 14.73 -15.70 -17.74
CA GLY A 352 13.95 -15.30 -18.91
C GLY A 352 12.67 -14.53 -18.57
N LEU A 353 12.38 -14.23 -17.30
CA LEU A 353 11.35 -13.26 -16.93
C LEU A 353 11.67 -11.90 -17.54
N THR A 354 10.79 -11.39 -18.41
CA THR A 354 10.99 -10.07 -19.05
C THR A 354 10.08 -9.00 -18.49
N HIS A 355 8.89 -9.35 -17.99
CA HIS A 355 7.94 -8.38 -17.42
C HIS A 355 7.20 -8.97 -16.24
N LEU A 356 6.86 -8.09 -15.28
CA LEU A 356 5.88 -8.34 -14.23
C LEU A 356 4.69 -7.39 -14.42
N ARG A 357 3.51 -7.85 -14.03
CA ARG A 357 2.31 -7.01 -13.91
C ARG A 357 1.66 -7.28 -12.57
N ILE A 358 1.49 -6.24 -11.77
CA ILE A 358 0.87 -6.29 -10.43
C ILE A 358 -0.47 -5.59 -10.53
N TYR A 359 -1.56 -6.34 -10.31
CA TYR A 359 -2.90 -5.78 -10.19
C TYR A 359 -3.14 -5.34 -8.75
N PHE A 360 -3.62 -4.11 -8.60
CA PHE A 360 -3.95 -3.54 -7.30
C PHE A 360 -5.35 -3.98 -6.87
N PRO A 361 -5.59 -4.10 -5.56
CA PRO A 361 -6.91 -4.32 -4.99
C PRO A 361 -7.95 -3.32 -5.50
N THR A 362 -9.09 -3.83 -5.95
CA THR A 362 -10.31 -3.07 -6.29
C THR A 362 -11.51 -3.62 -5.52
N TYR A 363 -12.53 -2.78 -5.37
CA TYR A 363 -13.78 -3.11 -4.65
C TYR A 363 -15.00 -2.84 -5.51
N ASP A 364 -14.85 -2.06 -6.58
CA ASP A 364 -15.97 -1.66 -7.41
C ASP A 364 -16.18 -2.67 -8.53
N GLU A 365 -17.44 -2.85 -8.87
CA GLU A 365 -17.84 -3.54 -10.09
C GLU A 365 -17.40 -2.72 -11.31
N PRO A 366 -16.62 -3.29 -12.25
CA PRO A 366 -16.05 -2.53 -13.39
C PRO A 366 -17.06 -1.89 -14.34
N LEU A 367 -18.32 -2.36 -14.35
CA LEU A 367 -19.37 -1.93 -15.28
C LEU A 367 -20.57 -1.30 -14.58
N LYS A 368 -20.46 -0.96 -13.30
CA LYS A 368 -21.59 -0.34 -12.60
C LYS A 368 -21.88 1.01 -13.24
N SER A 369 -23.02 1.13 -13.92
CA SER A 369 -23.48 2.41 -14.46
C SER A 369 -23.76 3.36 -13.31
N ASP A 370 -23.17 4.56 -13.34
CA ASP A 370 -23.52 5.66 -12.45
C ASP A 370 -24.99 6.06 -12.70
N THR A 371 -25.93 5.37 -12.04
CA THR A 371 -27.35 5.71 -12.06
C THR A 371 -27.67 6.95 -11.22
N SER A 372 -26.67 7.71 -10.76
CA SER A 372 -26.85 8.93 -9.96
C SER A 372 -26.89 10.23 -10.78
N GLN A 373 -27.09 10.18 -12.10
CA GLN A 373 -27.27 11.39 -12.93
C GLN A 373 -28.64 11.52 -13.62
N SER A 374 -29.66 10.74 -13.24
CA SER A 374 -31.01 10.85 -13.84
C SER A 374 -32.13 11.09 -12.83
N GLN A 375 -31.94 11.99 -11.87
CA GLN A 375 -33.05 12.63 -11.15
C GLN A 375 -32.83 14.14 -11.17
N GLY A 376 -33.29 14.75 -12.24
CA GLY A 376 -33.21 16.18 -12.50
C GLY A 376 -33.89 16.50 -13.82
N ASP A 377 -35.16 16.11 -13.94
CA ASP A 377 -36.14 16.72 -14.85
C ASP A 377 -37.23 17.37 -14.00
#